data_AF-A0A356ZYD9-F1
#
_entry.id   AF-A0A356ZYD9-F1
#
_cell.length_a   1.000
_cell.length_b   1.000
_cell.length_c   1.000
_cell.angle_alpha   90.00
_cell.angle_beta   90.00
_cell.angle_gamma   90.00
#
_symmetry.space_group_name_H-M   'P 1'
#
loop_
_entity.id
_entity.type
_entity.pdbx_description
1 polymer ?
#
loop_
_entity_poly.entity_id
_entity_poly.type
_entity_poly.pdbx_seq_one_letter_code
_entity_poly.pdbx_strand_id
1 'polypeptide(L)'
;MELDNTQLERYARQVLVEEIGYDGQVQLLEHEVSIQGPPMWMHLAGRYLQAAGVRVCYKTEEPVSQNIRIHVDTGQMDDIQIPVDSRADSGQTVVNIGLALSQLLLSLAHTEAVW
;
A
#
# COMPACT_ATOMS: atom_id res chain seq x y z
N MET A 1 -2.27 -16.48 -10.47
CA MET A 1 -2.72 -17.16 -9.23
C MET A 1 -4.26 -17.07 -9.15
N GLU A 2 -4.95 -17.98 -8.46
CA GLU A 2 -6.40 -17.86 -8.20
C GLU A 2 -6.66 -17.63 -6.71
N LEU A 3 -7.74 -16.93 -6.36
CA LEU A 3 -8.13 -16.69 -4.97
C LEU A 3 -8.80 -17.92 -4.38
N ASP A 4 -8.31 -18.41 -3.24
CA ASP A 4 -9.02 -19.45 -2.49
C ASP A 4 -10.25 -18.89 -1.75
N ASN A 5 -11.10 -19.76 -1.21
CA ASN A 5 -12.32 -19.36 -0.50
C ASN A 5 -12.04 -18.43 0.70
N THR A 6 -10.92 -18.62 1.41
CA THR A 6 -10.55 -17.77 2.56
C THR A 6 -10.16 -16.37 2.08
N GLN A 7 -9.41 -16.28 0.99
CA GLN A 7 -9.03 -15.01 0.36
C GLN A 7 -10.25 -14.30 -0.23
N LEU A 8 -11.15 -15.04 -0.89
CA LEU A 8 -12.42 -14.49 -1.40
C LEU A 8 -13.28 -13.94 -0.28
N GLU A 9 -13.44 -14.65 0.84
CA GLU A 9 -14.19 -14.14 1.99
C GLU A 9 -13.54 -12.87 2.57
N ARG A 10 -12.21 -12.84 2.68
CA ARG A 10 -11.46 -11.70 3.21
C ARG A 10 -11.54 -10.46 2.32
N TYR A 11 -11.43 -10.63 1.00
CA TYR A 11 -11.34 -9.53 0.04
C TYR A 11 -12.63 -9.31 -0.76
N ALA A 12 -13.73 -10.00 -0.43
CA ALA A 12 -15.00 -9.94 -1.16
C ALA A 12 -15.47 -8.51 -1.46
N ARG A 13 -15.37 -7.61 -0.47
CA ARG A 13 -15.78 -6.21 -0.64
C ARG A 13 -14.86 -5.43 -1.57
N GLN A 14 -13.57 -5.74 -1.55
CA GLN A 14 -12.57 -5.08 -2.39
C GLN A 14 -12.68 -5.55 -3.84
N VAL A 15 -12.96 -6.84 -4.05
CA VAL A 15 -13.22 -7.44 -5.38
C VAL A 15 -14.46 -6.82 -6.06
N LEU A 16 -15.43 -6.33 -5.29
CA LEU A 16 -16.62 -5.65 -5.83
C LEU A 16 -16.37 -4.18 -6.21
N VAL A 17 -15.22 -3.61 -5.86
CA VAL A 17 -14.82 -2.26 -6.29
C VAL A 17 -14.43 -2.34 -7.77
N GLU A 18 -15.09 -1.56 -8.62
CA GLU A 18 -14.94 -1.63 -10.08
C GLU A 18 -13.48 -1.44 -10.51
N GLU A 19 -12.76 -0.54 -9.83
CA GLU A 19 -11.36 -0.22 -10.10
C GLU A 19 -10.37 -1.25 -9.53
N ILE A 20 -10.81 -2.30 -8.86
CA ILE A 20 -9.93 -3.38 -8.38
C ILE A 20 -10.34 -4.70 -9.02
N GLY A 21 -11.61 -5.10 -8.90
CA GLY A 21 -12.10 -6.35 -9.44
C GLY A 21 -11.41 -7.59 -8.86
N TYR A 22 -11.67 -8.75 -9.47
CA TYR A 22 -11.02 -10.01 -9.09
C TYR A 22 -9.54 -10.01 -9.49
N ASP A 23 -9.26 -9.65 -10.74
CA ASP A 23 -7.90 -9.71 -11.29
C ASP A 23 -6.95 -8.73 -10.58
N GLY A 24 -7.41 -7.51 -10.29
CA GLY A 24 -6.60 -6.55 -9.54
C GLY A 24 -6.34 -7.00 -8.10
N GLN A 25 -7.29 -7.70 -7.46
CA GLN A 25 -7.05 -8.29 -6.15
C GLN A 25 -5.98 -9.40 -6.20
N VAL A 26 -5.96 -10.21 -7.27
CA VAL A 26 -4.90 -11.20 -7.49
C VAL A 26 -3.55 -10.51 -7.63
N GLN A 27 -3.46 -9.44 -8.42
CA GLN A 27 -2.22 -8.65 -8.57
C GLN A 27 -1.73 -8.09 -7.23
N LEU A 28 -2.62 -7.49 -6.44
CA LEU A 28 -2.28 -6.94 -5.12
C LEU A 28 -1.62 -7.96 -4.19
N LEU A 29 -2.04 -9.22 -4.24
CA LEU A 29 -1.47 -10.31 -3.42
C LEU A 29 -0.07 -10.74 -3.88
N GLU A 30 0.29 -10.49 -5.13
CA GLU A 30 1.61 -10.81 -5.67
C GLU A 30 2.66 -9.78 -5.25
N HIS A 31 2.24 -8.53 -5.02
CA HIS A 31 3.13 -7.44 -4.66
C HIS A 31 3.65 -7.48 -3.22
N GLU A 32 4.89 -7.00 -3.08
CA GLU A 32 5.55 -6.71 -1.82
C GLU A 32 6.10 -5.28 -1.88
N VAL A 33 5.99 -4.57 -0.75
CA VAL A 33 6.52 -3.22 -0.60
C VAL A 33 7.33 -3.10 0.68
N SER A 34 8.38 -2.29 0.60
CA SER A 34 9.17 -1.88 1.75
C SER A 34 8.75 -0.48 2.20
N ILE A 35 8.42 -0.30 3.48
CA ILE A 35 8.01 0.98 4.05
C ILE A 35 9.00 1.49 5.09
N GLN A 36 9.28 2.79 5.05
CA GLN A 36 10.14 3.50 6.00
C GLN A 36 9.55 4.86 6.36
N GLY A 37 9.78 5.35 7.58
CA GLY A 37 9.30 6.66 8.03
C GLY A 37 9.03 6.71 9.54
N PRO A 38 8.34 7.76 10.03
CA PRO A 38 7.97 7.85 11.44
C PRO A 38 7.11 6.66 11.88
N PRO A 39 7.41 6.01 13.03
CA PRO A 39 6.76 4.75 13.43
C PRO A 39 5.24 4.77 13.40
N MET A 40 4.61 5.80 13.96
CA MET A 40 3.16 5.91 13.98
C MET A 40 2.55 5.90 12.57
N TRP A 41 3.12 6.70 11.66
CA TRP A 41 2.58 6.89 10.32
C TRP A 41 2.93 5.74 9.38
N MET A 42 4.14 5.18 9.47
CA MET A 42 4.50 3.99 8.70
C MET A 42 3.65 2.79 9.09
N HIS A 43 3.36 2.59 10.38
CA HIS A 43 2.49 1.50 10.82
C HIS A 43 1.03 1.71 10.41
N LEU A 44 0.55 2.95 10.39
CA LEU A 44 -0.77 3.26 9.85
C LEU A 44 -0.84 2.86 8.37
N ALA A 45 0.11 3.32 7.56
CA ALA A 45 0.15 3.03 6.14
C ALA A 45 0.31 1.53 5.84
N GLY A 46 1.23 0.86 6.54
CA GLY A 46 1.46 -0.57 6.40
C GLY A 46 0.22 -1.40 6.74
N ARG A 47 -0.57 -1.01 7.75
CA ARG A 47 -1.85 -1.68 8.06
C ARG A 47 -2.86 -1.62 6.93
N TYR A 48 -2.99 -0.47 6.27
CA TYR A 48 -3.91 -0.33 5.13
C TYR A 48 -3.47 -1.19 3.94
N LEU A 49 -2.17 -1.21 3.63
CA LEU A 49 -1.61 -2.03 2.56
C LEU A 49 -1.78 -3.53 2.84
N GLN A 50 -1.48 -3.97 4.06
CA GLN A 50 -1.70 -5.34 4.50
C GLN A 50 -3.19 -5.73 4.51
N ALA A 51 -4.08 -4.80 4.85
CA ALA A 51 -5.52 -5.01 4.79
C ALA A 51 -6.01 -5.18 3.34
N ALA A 52 -5.37 -4.51 2.38
CA ALA A 52 -5.67 -4.61 0.95
C ALA A 52 -5.02 -5.84 0.26
N GLY A 53 -4.19 -6.60 0.98
CA GLY A 53 -3.55 -7.82 0.48
C GLY A 53 -2.08 -7.66 0.06
N VAL A 54 -1.51 -6.45 0.15
CA VAL A 54 -0.09 -6.23 -0.20
C VAL A 54 0.82 -6.68 0.94
N ARG A 55 1.90 -7.40 0.62
CA ARG A 55 2.93 -7.75 1.62
C ARG A 55 3.76 -6.52 1.99
N VAL A 56 4.01 -6.33 3.27
CA VAL A 56 4.70 -5.13 3.79
C VAL A 56 5.90 -5.52 4.64
N CYS A 57 7.06 -5.00 4.25
CA CYS A 57 8.33 -5.09 4.97
C CYS A 57 8.68 -3.73 5.59
N TYR A 58 8.86 -3.66 6.92
CA TYR A 58 9.19 -2.41 7.61
C TYR A 58 10.71 -2.24 7.71
N LYS A 59 11.24 -1.10 7.23
CA LYS A 59 12.65 -0.72 7.36
C LYS A 59 12.80 0.29 8.50
N THR A 60 13.40 -0.13 9.60
CA THR A 60 13.49 0.65 10.85
C THR A 60 14.85 1.30 11.09
N GLU A 61 15.83 1.10 10.19
CA GLU A 61 17.24 1.45 10.42
C GLU A 61 17.64 2.85 9.94
N GLU A 62 16.73 3.61 9.32
CA GLU A 62 17.03 4.94 8.78
C GLU A 62 16.60 6.10 9.71
N PRO A 63 17.32 7.24 9.69
CA PRO A 63 17.08 8.37 10.59
C PRO A 63 15.67 8.95 10.45
N VAL A 64 15.25 9.72 11.47
CA VAL A 64 13.93 10.38 11.57
C VAL A 64 13.60 11.16 10.29
N SER A 65 12.87 10.51 9.38
CA SER A 65 12.37 11.10 8.14
C SER A 65 11.08 11.86 8.44
N GLN A 66 10.89 13.04 7.86
CA GLN A 66 9.60 13.76 7.88
C GLN A 66 8.60 13.21 6.84
N ASN A 67 8.93 12.09 6.21
CA ASN A 67 8.13 11.47 5.16
C ASN A 67 8.03 9.97 5.41
N ILE A 68 6.88 9.39 5.07
CA ILE A 68 6.81 7.97 4.76
C ILE A 68 7.38 7.80 3.35
N ARG A 69 8.27 6.82 3.15
CA ARG A 69 8.64 6.34 1.82
C ARG A 69 8.19 4.90 1.68
N ILE A 70 7.60 4.58 0.54
CA ILE A 70 7.14 3.24 0.16
C ILE A 70 7.87 2.88 -1.12
N HIS A 71 8.67 1.82 -1.05
CA HIS A 71 9.41 1.26 -2.17
C HIS A 71 8.67 0.01 -2.67
N VAL A 72 8.39 -0.05 -3.97
CA VAL A 72 7.72 -1.20 -4.60
C VAL A 72 8.78 -2.13 -5.16
N ASP A 73 8.87 -3.35 -4.63
CA ASP A 73 10.00 -4.27 -4.90
C ASP A 73 10.01 -4.82 -6.35
N THR A 74 9.03 -4.47 -7.18
CA THR A 74 9.00 -4.86 -8.61
C THR A 74 9.91 -4.00 -9.49
N GLY A 75 10.34 -2.82 -9.02
CA GLY A 75 11.12 -1.86 -9.81
C GLY A 75 10.38 -1.26 -11.02
N GLN A 76 9.09 -1.55 -11.19
CA GLN A 76 8.25 -1.04 -12.26
C GLN A 76 7.57 0.30 -11.90
N MET A 77 7.71 0.72 -10.64
CA MET A 77 7.11 1.94 -10.11
C MET A 77 8.15 2.74 -9.33
N ASP A 78 8.04 4.06 -9.41
CA ASP A 78 8.83 4.97 -8.59
C ASP A 78 8.43 4.87 -7.11
N ASP A 79 9.38 5.17 -6.23
CA ASP A 79 9.14 5.28 -4.80
C ASP A 79 8.09 6.35 -4.50
N ILE A 80 7.14 6.01 -3.63
CA ILE A 80 6.15 6.96 -3.16
C ILE A 80 6.67 7.62 -1.89
N GLN A 81 6.66 8.95 -1.89
CA GLN A 81 7.02 9.77 -0.73
C GLN A 81 5.79 10.54 -0.24
N ILE A 82 5.36 10.28 0.99
CA ILE A 82 4.21 10.92 1.62
C ILE A 82 4.71 11.84 2.74
N PRO A 83 4.50 13.17 2.64
CA PRO A 83 4.90 14.08 3.70
C PRO A 83 4.05 13.89 4.96
N VAL A 84 4.73 13.74 6.08
CA VAL A 84 4.14 13.57 7.42
C VAL A 84 4.81 14.55 8.38
N ASP A 85 4.48 15.82 8.23
CA ASP A 85 4.96 16.88 9.10
C ASP A 85 4.36 16.71 10.51
N SER A 86 5.21 16.54 11.52
CA SER A 86 4.81 16.42 12.92
C SER A 86 4.20 17.69 13.50
N ARG A 87 4.29 18.82 12.78
CA ARG A 87 3.64 20.10 13.11
C ARG A 87 2.34 20.33 12.36
N ALA A 88 2.03 19.52 11.34
CA ALA A 88 0.80 19.63 10.58
C ALA A 88 -0.37 19.01 11.35
N ASP A 89 -1.58 19.42 10.96
CA ASP A 89 -2.81 18.82 11.46
C ASP A 89 -2.81 17.30 11.16
N SER A 90 -3.10 16.51 12.20
CA SER A 90 -3.09 15.05 12.10
C SER A 90 -4.20 14.53 11.17
N GLY A 91 -5.33 15.24 11.09
CA GLY A 91 -6.40 14.92 10.15
C GLY A 91 -5.96 15.08 8.70
N GLN A 92 -5.33 16.21 8.35
CA GLN A 92 -4.77 16.42 7.02
C GLN A 92 -3.70 15.38 6.67
N THR A 93 -2.89 14.99 7.65
CA THR A 93 -1.87 13.95 7.46
C THR A 93 -2.50 12.59 7.12
N VAL A 94 -3.56 12.20 7.83
CA VAL A 94 -4.32 10.97 7.55
C VAL A 94 -4.95 11.01 6.15
N VAL A 95 -5.50 12.15 5.74
CA VAL A 95 -6.06 12.32 4.39
C VAL A 95 -4.99 12.15 3.31
N ASN A 96 -3.83 12.77 3.48
CA ASN A 96 -2.72 12.65 2.53
C ASN A 96 -2.23 11.20 2.41
N ILE A 97 -2.11 10.50 3.54
CA ILE A 97 -1.77 9.07 3.56
C ILE A 97 -2.85 8.27 2.83
N GLY A 98 -4.12 8.47 3.14
CA GLY A 98 -5.23 7.75 2.51
C GLY A 98 -5.26 7.91 0.98
N LEU A 99 -5.08 9.13 0.49
CA LEU A 99 -5.03 9.42 -0.95
C LEU A 99 -3.85 8.74 -1.64
N ALA A 100 -2.64 8.89 -1.07
CA ALA A 100 -1.44 8.29 -1.64
C ALA A 100 -1.51 6.75 -1.67
N LEU A 101 -2.02 6.13 -0.61
CA LEU A 101 -2.18 4.67 -0.55
C LEU A 101 -3.27 4.17 -1.51
N SER A 102 -4.37 4.91 -1.66
CA SER A 102 -5.42 4.54 -2.63
C SER A 102 -4.87 4.56 -4.05
N GLN A 103 -4.10 5.60 -4.40
CA GLN A 103 -3.43 5.69 -5.69
C GLN A 103 -2.44 4.56 -5.91
N LEU A 104 -1.60 4.25 -4.91
CA LEU A 104 -0.68 3.12 -4.98
C LEU A 104 -1.42 1.80 -5.23
N LEU A 105 -2.47 1.51 -4.46
CA LEU A 105 -3.23 0.27 -4.60
C LEU A 105 -3.85 0.15 -5.99
N LEU A 106 -4.39 1.23 -6.55
CA LEU A 106 -4.91 1.24 -7.91
C LEU A 106 -3.79 0.97 -8.92
N SER A 107 -2.63 1.61 -8.78
CA SER A 107 -1.51 1.35 -9.68
C SER A 107 -1.02 -0.10 -9.62
N LEU A 108 -0.89 -0.67 -8.42
CA LEU A 108 -0.49 -2.07 -8.23
C LEU A 108 -1.53 -3.04 -8.83
N ALA A 109 -2.83 -2.79 -8.59
CA ALA A 109 -3.91 -3.62 -9.11
C ALA A 109 -3.96 -3.67 -10.65
N HIS A 110 -3.44 -2.65 -11.33
CA HIS A 110 -3.40 -2.56 -12.80
C HIS A 110 -2.00 -2.73 -13.39
N THR A 111 -1.02 -3.17 -12.61
CA THR A 111 0.32 -3.47 -13.16
C THR A 111 0.21 -4.75 -13.98
N GLU A 112 0.52 -4.68 -15.28
CA GLU A 112 0.53 -5.86 -16.13
C GLU A 112 1.64 -6.82 -15.68
N ALA A 113 1.26 -8.04 -15.30
CA ALA A 113 2.23 -9.11 -15.02
C ALA A 113 3.04 -9.38 -16.29
N VAL A 114 4.34 -9.05 -16.26
CA VAL A 114 5.28 -9.42 -17.32
C VAL A 114 5.66 -10.88 -17.09
N TRP A 115 5.10 -11.77 -17.92
CA TRP A 115 5.42 -13.20 -17.96
C TRP A 115 6.76 -13.45 -18.69
#